data_AF-A0A2N5VC36-F1
#
_entry.id   AF-A0A2N5VC36-F1
#
_cell.length_a   1.000
_cell.length_b   1.000
_cell.length_c   1.000
_cell.angle_alpha   90.00
_cell.angle_beta   90.00
_cell.angle_gamma   90.00
#
_symmetry.space_group_name_H-M   'P 1'
#
loop_
_entity.id
_entity.type
_entity.pdbx_description
1 polymer ?
#
loop_
_entity_poly.entity_id
_entity_poly.type
_entity_poly.pdbx_seq_one_letter_code
_entity_poly.pdbx_strand_id
1 'polypeptide(L)'
;MRLYLPSNVLCRRLGIGALTLSKITSSVLILEKPGSDNKTNIGLSMKFEAKGQKVLGLTQKTESGWEYSADAVKLIEEYLKRFPEILDSLEMRGNDIMSAHEIFPEQTEARLAELKGWIKTKGVRDFERVGLETDSLDAATISGFETITASFSSQRTPHNVKQAVIRNVPRRAILNLRIDRGTVPISAKGVVVGINDKLIDVVFDTAFIGGTTPVEPM
;
A
#
# COMPACT_ATOMS: atom_id res chain seq x y z
N MET A 1 2.39 -13.30 -8.91
CA MET A 1 1.36 -13.31 -7.85
C MET A 1 2.09 -13.16 -6.53
N ARG A 2 1.87 -12.06 -5.77
CA ARG A 2 2.49 -11.93 -4.44
C ARG A 2 1.84 -12.95 -3.52
N LEU A 3 2.67 -13.68 -2.77
CA LEU A 3 2.20 -14.63 -1.77
C LEU A 3 1.92 -13.85 -0.48
N TYR A 4 0.70 -14.01 0.02
CA TYR A 4 0.27 -13.45 1.29
C TYR A 4 0.19 -14.58 2.33
N LEU A 5 0.62 -14.24 3.55
CA LEU A 5 0.62 -15.15 4.68
C LEU A 5 -0.44 -14.69 5.69
N PRO A 6 -1.35 -15.57 6.12
CA PRO A 6 -2.37 -15.18 7.08
C PRO A 6 -1.77 -14.94 8.46
N SER A 7 -2.36 -14.00 9.20
CA SER A 7 -1.90 -13.55 10.52
C SER A 7 -1.70 -14.68 11.52
N ASN A 8 -2.57 -15.68 11.54
CA ASN A 8 -2.48 -16.85 12.43
C ASN A 8 -1.21 -17.69 12.18
N VAL A 9 -0.83 -17.91 10.92
CA VAL A 9 0.38 -18.63 10.54
C VAL A 9 1.61 -17.79 10.85
N LEU A 10 1.55 -16.48 10.58
CA LEU A 10 2.64 -15.55 10.90
C LEU A 10 2.92 -15.51 12.41
N CYS A 11 1.88 -15.46 13.25
CA CYS A 11 2.02 -15.50 14.71
C CYS A 11 2.74 -16.77 15.18
N ARG A 12 2.34 -17.94 14.67
CA ARG A 12 2.98 -19.22 15.00
C ARG A 12 4.44 -19.27 14.56
N ARG A 13 4.76 -18.70 13.38
CA ARG A 13 6.12 -18.64 12.86
C ARG A 13 7.03 -17.74 13.69
N LEU A 14 6.51 -16.60 14.14
CA LEU A 14 7.27 -15.61 14.91
C LEU A 14 7.25 -15.87 16.42
N GLY A 15 6.37 -16.76 16.89
CA GLY A 15 6.22 -17.05 18.32
C GLY A 15 5.55 -15.92 19.12
N ILE A 16 4.79 -15.03 18.46
CA ILE A 16 4.17 -13.85 19.08
C ILE A 16 2.67 -14.00 19.22
N GLY A 17 2.08 -13.32 20.20
CA GLY A 17 0.63 -13.25 20.37
C GLY A 17 -0.07 -12.54 19.19
N ALA A 18 -1.29 -12.97 18.86
CA ALA A 18 -2.09 -12.34 17.79
C ALA A 18 -2.40 -10.86 18.08
N LEU A 19 -2.59 -10.52 19.36
CA LEU A 19 -2.78 -9.13 19.79
C LEU A 19 -1.49 -8.32 19.60
N THR A 20 -0.33 -8.88 19.92
CA THR A 20 0.98 -8.27 19.74
C THR A 20 1.23 -7.96 18.27
N LEU A 21 1.05 -8.95 17.39
CA LEU A 21 1.14 -8.75 15.94
C LEU A 21 0.18 -7.65 15.47
N SER A 22 -1.05 -7.66 16.01
CA SER A 22 -2.06 -6.66 15.67
C SER A 22 -1.62 -5.24 16.03
N LYS A 23 -1.06 -5.05 17.22
CA LYS A 23 -0.57 -3.76 17.70
C LYS A 23 0.63 -3.29 16.89
N ILE A 24 1.69 -4.09 16.77
CA ILE A 24 2.92 -3.68 16.07
C ILE A 24 2.67 -3.34 14.60
N THR A 25 1.74 -4.04 13.94
CA THR A 25 1.41 -3.78 12.53
C THR A 25 0.45 -2.60 12.35
N SER A 26 -0.15 -2.12 13.44
CA SER A 26 -1.00 -0.93 13.48
C SER A 26 -0.23 0.33 13.93
N SER A 27 -0.94 1.38 14.32
CA SER A 27 -0.36 2.58 14.92
C SER A 27 -0.22 2.39 16.43
N VAL A 28 1.01 2.49 16.95
CA VAL A 28 1.30 2.40 18.38
C VAL A 28 1.89 3.74 18.81
N LEU A 29 1.14 4.50 19.61
CA LEU A 29 1.57 5.80 20.10
C LEU A 29 2.18 5.66 21.49
N ILE A 30 3.35 6.23 21.70
CA ILE A 30 4.03 6.31 23.00
C ILE A 30 4.31 7.75 23.38
N LEU A 31 4.34 8.05 24.67
CA LEU A 31 4.74 9.35 25.21
C LEU A 31 6.25 9.39 25.39
N GLU A 32 6.93 10.40 24.83
CA GLU A 32 8.39 10.51 24.96
C GLU A 32 8.83 10.78 26.40
N LYS A 33 8.06 11.60 27.12
CA LYS A 33 8.28 11.89 28.55
C LYS A 33 6.98 11.71 29.33
N PRO A 34 7.04 11.18 30.56
CA PRO A 34 5.87 11.06 31.42
C PRO A 34 5.27 12.45 31.66
N GLY A 35 3.99 12.60 31.33
CA GLY A 35 3.27 13.89 31.45
C GLY A 35 3.45 14.86 30.28
N SER A 36 4.22 14.53 29.23
CA SER A 36 4.24 15.32 27.99
C SER A 36 3.13 14.89 27.02
N ASP A 37 2.61 15.80 26.20
CA ASP A 37 1.68 15.47 25.10
C ASP A 37 2.42 15.06 23.80
N ASN A 38 3.75 14.95 23.86
CA ASN A 38 4.57 14.56 22.71
C ASN A 38 4.45 13.06 22.45
N LYS A 39 3.52 12.71 21.55
CA LYS A 39 3.24 11.34 21.11
C LYS A 39 4.08 10.99 19.89
N THR A 40 4.82 9.90 19.98
CA THR A 40 5.53 9.31 18.83
C THR A 40 4.86 7.99 18.42
N ASN A 41 4.61 7.84 17.12
CA ASN A 41 4.18 6.57 16.54
C ASN A 41 5.40 5.65 16.32
N ILE A 42 5.41 4.52 17.00
CA ILE A 42 6.43 3.46 16.89
C ILE A 42 5.91 2.21 16.17
N GLY A 43 4.63 2.20 15.80
CA GLY A 43 4.01 1.10 15.08
C GLY A 43 4.34 1.12 13.59
N LEU A 44 4.38 -0.06 12.98
CA LEU A 44 4.72 -0.24 11.57
C LEU A 44 3.60 0.25 10.64
N SER A 45 2.42 0.61 11.16
CA SER A 45 1.41 1.39 10.43
C SER A 45 1.03 0.78 9.07
N MET A 46 1.01 -0.55 9.02
CA MET A 46 0.71 -1.35 7.82
C MET A 46 -0.77 -1.72 7.74
N LYS A 47 -1.51 -1.65 8.85
CA LYS A 47 -2.95 -1.89 8.90
C LYS A 47 -3.68 -0.85 9.73
N PHE A 48 -4.88 -0.45 9.29
CA PHE A 48 -5.72 0.51 9.98
C PHE A 48 -7.18 0.02 10.03
N GLU A 49 -7.47 -0.87 10.98
CA GLU A 49 -8.79 -1.49 11.10
C GLU A 49 -9.90 -0.46 11.40
N ALA A 50 -9.66 0.47 12.32
CA ALA A 50 -10.63 1.52 12.67
C ALA A 50 -10.98 2.46 11.51
N LYS A 51 -10.07 2.61 10.54
CA LYS A 51 -10.27 3.45 9.35
C LYS A 51 -10.67 2.66 8.11
N GLY A 52 -10.67 1.32 8.18
CA GLY A 52 -10.86 0.49 7.01
C GLY A 52 -9.81 0.75 5.92
N GLN A 53 -8.53 0.87 6.29
CA GLN A 53 -7.45 1.08 5.33
C GLN A 53 -6.36 0.00 5.44
N LYS A 54 -5.80 -0.36 4.29
CA LYS A 54 -4.64 -1.26 4.13
C LYS A 54 -3.49 -0.52 3.45
N VAL A 55 -2.28 -1.05 3.58
CA VAL A 55 -1.12 -0.53 2.84
C VAL A 55 -0.88 -1.40 1.61
N LEU A 56 -0.89 -0.79 0.43
CA LEU A 56 -0.70 -1.48 -0.84
C LEU A 56 0.62 -2.27 -0.84
N GLY A 57 0.57 -3.49 -1.35
CA GLY A 57 1.73 -4.38 -1.46
C GLY A 57 2.23 -5.00 -0.13
N LEU A 58 1.76 -4.53 1.04
CA LEU A 58 2.18 -5.06 2.34
C LEU A 58 1.10 -5.87 3.04
N THR A 59 -0.13 -5.37 3.11
CA THR A 59 -1.23 -6.01 3.85
C THR A 59 -2.48 -6.17 3.01
N GLN A 60 -3.24 -7.22 3.31
CA GLN A 60 -4.55 -7.48 2.74
C GLN A 60 -5.51 -7.93 3.83
N LYS A 61 -6.79 -7.60 3.70
CA LYS A 61 -7.85 -8.14 4.56
C LYS A 61 -8.70 -9.08 3.73
N THR A 62 -8.84 -10.30 4.20
CA THR A 62 -9.70 -11.34 3.66
C THR A 62 -10.76 -11.72 4.70
N GLU A 63 -11.69 -12.61 4.36
CA GLU A 63 -12.71 -13.11 5.29
C GLU A 63 -12.09 -13.82 6.51
N SER A 64 -10.91 -14.44 6.32
CA SER A 64 -10.16 -15.14 7.36
C SER A 64 -9.33 -14.20 8.26
N GLY A 65 -9.24 -12.91 7.92
CA GLY A 65 -8.56 -11.88 8.71
C GLY A 65 -7.50 -11.12 7.92
N TRP A 66 -6.47 -10.65 8.63
CA TRP A 66 -5.37 -9.91 8.02
C TRP A 66 -4.30 -10.87 7.48
N GLU A 67 -3.80 -10.57 6.29
CA GLU A 67 -2.71 -11.26 5.61
C GLU A 67 -1.58 -10.29 5.28
N TYR A 68 -0.35 -10.82 5.24
CA TYR A 68 0.88 -10.05 5.12
C TYR A 68 1.72 -10.57 3.96
N SER A 69 2.23 -9.68 3.12
CA SER A 69 3.13 -10.05 2.03
C SER A 69 4.52 -10.43 2.57
N ALA A 70 5.34 -11.08 1.73
CA ALA A 70 6.71 -11.45 2.11
C ALA A 70 7.56 -10.26 2.58
N ASP A 71 7.36 -9.08 2.01
CA ASP A 71 8.12 -7.88 2.39
C ASP A 71 7.65 -7.30 3.72
N ALA A 72 6.33 -7.36 4.00
CA ALA A 72 5.80 -7.04 5.32
C ALA A 72 6.35 -8.00 6.38
N VAL A 73 6.42 -9.30 6.09
CA VAL A 73 6.97 -10.30 7.00
C VAL A 73 8.44 -10.01 7.31
N LYS A 74 9.27 -9.71 6.30
CA LYS A 74 10.69 -9.32 6.52
C LYS A 74 10.81 -8.08 7.40
N LEU A 75 9.96 -7.08 7.18
CA LEU A 75 9.98 -5.83 7.93
C LEU A 75 9.56 -6.05 9.38
N ILE A 76 8.58 -6.92 9.62
CA ILE A 76 8.22 -7.37 10.97
C ILE A 76 9.39 -8.13 11.60
N GLU A 77 9.97 -9.13 10.94
CA GLU A 77 11.11 -9.91 11.46
C GLU A 77 12.30 -9.01 11.83
N GLU A 78 12.62 -8.00 11.02
CA GLU A 78 13.69 -7.05 11.31
C GLU A 78 13.35 -6.15 12.52
N TYR A 79 12.10 -5.69 12.61
CA TYR A 79 11.62 -4.90 13.75
C TYR A 79 11.74 -5.69 15.06
N LEU A 80 11.29 -6.95 15.07
CA LEU A 80 11.34 -7.82 16.24
C LEU A 80 12.78 -8.11 16.68
N LYS A 81 13.69 -8.32 15.73
CA LYS A 81 15.11 -8.56 16.03
C LYS A 81 15.81 -7.34 16.61
N ARG A 82 15.43 -6.13 16.18
CA ARG A 82 16.11 -4.89 16.57
C ARG A 82 15.53 -4.26 17.84
N PHE A 83 14.25 -4.45 18.10
CA PHE A 83 13.53 -3.85 19.23
C PHE A 83 12.68 -4.89 19.99
N PRO A 84 13.29 -5.95 20.55
CA PRO A 84 12.56 -6.95 21.33
C PRO A 84 11.86 -6.37 22.56
N GLU A 85 12.39 -5.30 23.16
CA GLU A 85 11.87 -4.68 24.38
C GLU A 85 10.43 -4.14 24.20
N ILE A 86 10.09 -3.76 22.98
CA ILE A 86 8.75 -3.29 22.61
C ILE A 86 7.74 -4.43 22.68
N LEU A 87 8.15 -5.67 22.37
CA LEU A 87 7.27 -6.82 22.40
C LEU A 87 6.86 -7.18 23.81
N ASP A 88 7.84 -7.31 24.70
CA ASP A 88 7.61 -7.63 26.10
C ASP A 88 6.66 -6.61 26.74
N SER A 89 6.91 -5.33 26.43
CA SER A 89 6.07 -4.21 26.84
C SER A 89 4.62 -4.30 26.34
N LEU A 90 4.42 -4.69 25.08
CA LEU A 90 3.10 -4.80 24.44
C LEU A 90 2.31 -6.04 24.87
N GLU A 91 2.99 -7.12 25.26
CA GLU A 91 2.38 -8.34 25.78
C GLU A 91 1.89 -8.17 27.21
N MET A 92 2.60 -7.40 28.03
CA MET A 92 2.22 -7.16 29.42
C MET A 92 1.01 -6.23 29.59
N ARG A 93 0.73 -5.30 28.65
CA ARG A 93 -0.35 -4.32 28.81
C ARG A 93 -1.32 -4.25 27.63
N GLY A 94 -2.61 -4.15 27.95
CA GLY A 94 -3.73 -4.15 27.00
C GLY A 94 -3.85 -2.87 26.15
N ASN A 95 -4.22 -1.74 26.75
CA ASN A 95 -4.75 -0.57 26.02
C ASN A 95 -4.19 0.79 26.46
N ASP A 96 -3.21 0.83 27.36
CA ASP A 96 -2.74 2.11 27.91
C ASP A 96 -1.61 2.72 27.07
N ILE A 97 -1.62 4.05 26.93
CA ILE A 97 -0.59 4.78 26.17
C ILE A 97 0.71 4.67 26.96
N MET A 98 1.67 3.92 26.41
CA MET A 98 2.92 3.63 27.11
C MET A 98 3.85 4.84 27.09
N SER A 99 4.58 5.04 28.18
CA SER A 99 5.69 6.00 28.18
C SER A 99 6.96 5.35 27.67
N ALA A 100 7.81 6.11 26.97
CA ALA A 100 9.09 5.62 26.47
C ALA A 100 9.98 5.08 27.61
N HIS A 101 9.89 5.68 28.80
CA HIS A 101 10.60 5.21 30.00
C HIS A 101 10.14 3.81 30.45
N GLU A 102 8.86 3.46 30.25
CA GLU A 102 8.35 2.13 30.63
C GLU A 102 8.85 1.04 29.68
N ILE A 103 9.13 1.38 28.42
CA ILE A 103 9.65 0.46 27.41
C ILE A 103 11.18 0.36 27.50
N PHE A 104 11.85 1.49 27.73
CA PHE A 104 13.31 1.61 27.75
C PHE A 104 13.79 2.24 29.06
N PRO A 105 13.85 1.48 30.17
CA PRO A 105 14.15 2.02 31.49
C PRO A 105 15.58 2.56 31.63
N GLU A 106 16.56 2.02 30.90
CA GLU A 106 17.97 2.44 31.03
C GLU A 106 18.45 3.41 29.94
N GLN A 107 17.90 3.33 28.72
CA GLN A 107 18.38 4.09 27.55
C GLN A 107 17.23 4.67 26.72
N THR A 108 16.33 5.39 27.38
CA THR A 108 15.09 5.90 26.76
C THR A 108 15.32 6.74 25.52
N GLU A 109 16.13 7.81 25.63
CA GLU A 109 16.29 8.77 24.53
C GLU A 109 17.10 8.19 23.36
N ALA A 110 18.14 7.41 23.65
CA ALA A 110 19.00 6.80 22.64
C ALA A 110 18.28 5.74 21.81
N ARG A 111 17.57 4.79 22.46
CA ARG A 111 16.81 3.74 21.76
C ARG A 111 15.62 4.31 20.99
N LEU A 112 14.95 5.32 21.55
CA LEU A 112 13.85 6.00 20.88
C LEU A 112 14.33 6.78 19.64
N ALA A 113 15.50 7.43 19.70
CA ALA A 113 16.10 8.07 18.54
C ALA A 113 16.49 7.04 17.45
N GLU A 114 17.06 5.90 17.86
CA GLU A 114 17.39 4.80 16.94
C GLU A 114 16.13 4.25 16.24
N LEU A 115 15.07 4.00 17.02
CA LEU A 115 13.79 3.52 16.51
C LEU A 115 13.16 4.51 15.53
N LYS A 116 13.11 5.80 15.87
CA LYS A 116 12.64 6.86 14.97
C LYS A 116 13.46 6.90 13.69
N GLY A 117 14.79 6.80 13.80
CA GLY A 117 15.72 6.76 12.68
C GLY A 117 15.43 5.57 11.76
N TRP A 118 15.29 4.37 12.33
CA TRP A 118 15.01 3.15 11.56
C TRP A 118 13.65 3.20 10.86
N ILE A 119 12.59 3.64 11.55
CA ILE A 119 11.25 3.80 10.97
C ILE A 119 11.29 4.80 9.80
N LYS A 120 12.06 5.89 9.92
CA LYS A 120 12.25 6.87 8.85
C LYS A 120 13.05 6.27 7.68
N THR A 121 14.12 5.54 7.95
CA THR A 121 14.93 4.87 6.91
C THR A 121 14.12 3.85 6.11
N LYS A 122 13.19 3.14 6.77
CA LYS A 122 12.32 2.16 6.10
C LYS A 122 11.13 2.77 5.38
N GLY A 123 10.92 4.09 5.46
CA GLY A 123 9.84 4.77 4.74
C GLY A 123 8.44 4.38 5.24
N VAL A 124 8.31 3.93 6.49
CA VAL A 124 7.02 3.45 7.04
C VAL A 124 5.92 4.52 6.99
N ARG A 125 6.32 5.80 7.00
CA ARG A 125 5.40 6.94 6.90
C ARG A 125 4.95 7.23 5.46
N ASP A 126 5.74 6.78 4.48
CA ASP A 126 5.54 7.05 3.06
C ASP A 126 4.71 5.94 2.38
N PHE A 127 4.26 4.96 3.16
CA PHE A 127 3.40 3.89 2.70
C PHE A 127 2.05 4.41 2.18
N GLU A 128 1.72 3.98 0.97
CA GLU A 128 0.45 4.30 0.33
C GLU A 128 -0.70 3.54 1.00
N ARG A 129 -1.65 4.29 1.54
CA ARG A 129 -2.82 3.77 2.25
C ARG A 129 -4.02 3.82 1.34
N VAL A 130 -4.65 2.68 1.13
CA VAL A 130 -5.87 2.55 0.34
C VAL A 130 -7.00 1.94 1.15
N GLY A 131 -8.22 2.09 0.65
CA GLY A 131 -9.39 1.40 1.22
C GLY A 131 -9.21 -0.12 1.15
N LEU A 132 -9.89 -0.84 2.04
CA LEU A 132 -9.86 -2.31 2.05
C LEU A 132 -10.30 -2.92 0.71
N GLU A 133 -11.32 -2.32 0.09
CA GLU A 133 -11.93 -2.75 -1.17
C GLU A 133 -11.16 -2.30 -2.41
N THR A 134 -10.15 -1.43 -2.25
CA THR A 134 -9.36 -0.94 -3.38
C THR A 134 -8.35 -2.01 -3.80
N ASP A 135 -8.47 -2.48 -5.03
CA ASP A 135 -7.51 -3.37 -5.66
C ASP A 135 -6.66 -2.58 -6.66
N SER A 136 -5.57 -2.01 -6.14
CA SER A 136 -4.59 -1.27 -6.93
C SER A 136 -3.23 -1.96 -6.95
N LEU A 137 -2.54 -1.81 -8.07
CA LEU A 137 -1.16 -2.26 -8.24
C LEU A 137 -0.20 -1.27 -7.58
N ASP A 138 0.90 -1.78 -7.07
CA ASP A 138 1.96 -0.95 -6.52
C ASP A 138 2.73 -0.21 -7.63
N ALA A 139 3.30 0.95 -7.27
CA ALA A 139 4.06 1.79 -8.18
C ALA A 139 5.19 1.04 -8.93
N ALA A 140 5.87 0.09 -8.28
CA ALA A 140 6.93 -0.69 -8.92
C ALA A 140 6.38 -1.61 -10.03
N THR A 141 5.23 -2.25 -9.77
CA THR A 141 4.52 -3.04 -10.80
C THR A 141 4.01 -2.15 -11.93
N ILE A 142 3.47 -0.97 -11.62
CA ILE A 142 3.02 0.01 -12.61
C ILE A 142 4.17 0.46 -13.51
N SER A 143 5.33 0.81 -12.95
CA SER A 143 6.53 1.18 -13.72
C SER A 143 7.03 0.04 -14.61
N GLY A 144 6.92 -1.20 -14.15
CA GLY A 144 7.17 -2.39 -14.98
C GLY A 144 6.22 -2.45 -16.19
N PHE A 145 4.93 -2.19 -16.00
CA PHE A 145 3.96 -2.11 -17.09
C PHE A 145 4.24 -0.94 -18.04
N GLU A 146 4.62 0.23 -17.53
CA GLU A 146 5.00 1.38 -18.36
C GLU A 146 6.19 1.04 -19.27
N THR A 147 7.23 0.40 -18.72
CA THR A 147 8.41 -0.03 -19.48
C THR A 147 8.05 -1.01 -20.60
N ILE A 148 7.23 -2.01 -20.27
CA ILE A 148 6.75 -3.01 -21.24
C ILE A 148 5.89 -2.33 -22.31
N THR A 149 4.96 -1.46 -21.90
CA THR A 149 4.04 -0.77 -22.82
C THR A 149 4.79 0.19 -23.73
N ALA A 150 5.79 0.90 -23.23
CA ALA A 150 6.67 1.75 -24.03
C ALA A 150 7.37 0.95 -25.14
N SER A 151 7.88 -0.24 -24.83
CA SER A 151 8.52 -1.11 -25.83
C SER A 151 7.56 -1.57 -26.94
N PHE A 152 6.29 -1.85 -26.60
CA PHE A 152 5.25 -2.20 -27.57
C PHE A 152 4.76 -0.99 -28.37
N SER A 153 4.69 0.19 -27.74
CA SER A 153 4.29 1.44 -28.40
C SER A 153 5.27 1.82 -29.50
N SER A 154 6.59 1.67 -29.26
CA SER A 154 7.61 1.89 -30.29
C SER A 154 7.50 0.93 -31.49
N GLN A 155 6.95 -0.27 -31.30
CA GLN A 155 6.72 -1.24 -32.37
C GLN A 155 5.38 -1.00 -33.11
N ARG A 156 4.44 -0.29 -32.48
CA ARG A 156 3.12 0.03 -33.07
C ARG A 156 3.24 1.28 -33.94
N THR A 157 3.69 1.12 -35.18
CA THR A 157 3.55 2.19 -36.17
C THR A 157 2.07 2.39 -36.55
N PRO A 158 1.54 3.61 -36.57
CA PRO A 158 0.16 3.91 -36.99
C PRO A 158 -0.11 3.63 -38.48
N HIS A 159 0.89 3.20 -39.24
CA HIS A 159 0.80 3.03 -40.69
C HIS A 159 0.01 1.79 -41.17
N ASN A 160 -0.46 0.93 -40.26
CA ASN A 160 -1.16 -0.31 -40.62
C ASN A 160 -2.58 -0.42 -40.06
N VAL A 161 -3.22 0.70 -39.70
CA VAL A 161 -4.65 0.69 -39.34
C VAL A 161 -5.46 0.47 -40.62
N LYS A 162 -5.88 -0.79 -40.85
CA LYS A 162 -6.75 -1.15 -41.97
C LYS A 162 -8.08 -0.44 -41.82
N GLN A 163 -8.33 0.54 -42.67
CA GLN A 163 -9.66 1.12 -42.82
C GLN A 163 -10.54 0.13 -43.60
N ALA A 164 -11.64 -0.30 -43.00
CA ALA A 164 -12.60 -1.20 -43.63
C ALA A 164 -13.99 -0.56 -43.63
N VAL A 165 -14.59 -0.44 -44.81
CA VAL A 165 -15.97 0.03 -44.96
C VAL A 165 -16.92 -1.15 -44.79
N ILE A 166 -17.59 -1.23 -43.64
CA ILE A 166 -18.56 -2.29 -43.34
C ILE A 166 -19.96 -1.78 -43.67
N ARG A 167 -20.68 -2.47 -44.56
CA ARG A 167 -22.07 -2.15 -44.93
C ARG A 167 -23.04 -3.09 -44.21
N ASN A 168 -24.26 -2.64 -43.95
CA ASN A 168 -25.35 -3.39 -43.30
C ASN A 168 -25.12 -3.73 -41.80
N VAL A 169 -24.46 -2.84 -41.05
CA VAL A 169 -24.28 -2.99 -39.60
C VAL A 169 -25.59 -2.66 -38.87
N PRO A 170 -26.14 -3.59 -38.04
CA PRO A 170 -27.33 -3.31 -37.25
C PRO A 170 -27.10 -2.13 -36.28
N ARG A 171 -28.07 -1.22 -36.13
CA ARG A 171 -27.95 -0.05 -35.24
C ARG A 171 -27.60 -0.40 -33.79
N ARG A 172 -28.07 -1.55 -33.30
CA ARG A 172 -27.75 -2.10 -31.96
C ARG A 172 -26.28 -2.49 -31.77
N ALA A 173 -25.52 -2.68 -32.84
CA ALA A 173 -24.08 -2.99 -32.79
C ALA A 173 -23.21 -1.72 -32.82
N ILE A 174 -23.81 -0.54 -32.97
CA ILE A 174 -23.11 0.75 -33.03
C ILE A 174 -23.40 1.50 -31.74
N LEU A 175 -22.37 1.72 -30.92
CA LEU A 175 -22.47 2.58 -29.76
C LEU A 175 -22.17 4.02 -30.17
N ASN A 176 -23.14 4.92 -29.97
CA ASN A 176 -22.93 6.36 -30.13
C ASN A 176 -22.71 6.99 -28.76
N LEU A 177 -21.46 7.24 -28.42
CA LEU A 177 -21.07 7.98 -27.23
C LEU A 177 -21.33 9.46 -27.49
N ARG A 178 -22.52 9.94 -27.15
CA ARG A 178 -23.01 11.30 -27.45
C ARG A 178 -22.34 12.41 -26.61
N ILE A 179 -21.27 12.07 -25.88
CA ILE A 179 -20.58 12.92 -24.90
C ILE A 179 -19.08 12.82 -25.16
N ASP A 180 -18.55 13.65 -26.05
CA ASP A 180 -17.11 13.89 -26.21
C ASP A 180 -16.59 14.91 -25.18
N ARG A 181 -17.05 14.79 -23.93
CA ARG A 181 -16.64 15.68 -22.83
C ARG A 181 -15.81 14.87 -21.86
N GLY A 182 -14.50 14.97 -21.99
CA GLY A 182 -13.53 14.32 -21.12
C GLY A 182 -12.12 14.74 -21.49
N THR A 183 -11.21 14.67 -20.54
CA THR A 183 -9.78 14.96 -20.76
C THR A 183 -9.05 13.79 -21.43
N VAL A 184 -9.64 12.60 -21.40
CA VAL A 184 -9.09 11.38 -22.00
C VAL A 184 -9.46 11.31 -23.49
N PRO A 185 -8.48 11.15 -24.40
CA PRO A 185 -8.77 10.99 -25.83
C PRO A 185 -9.66 9.77 -26.12
N ILE A 186 -10.65 9.97 -26.99
CA ILE A 186 -11.50 8.86 -27.44
C ILE A 186 -10.65 7.81 -28.16
N SER A 187 -10.88 6.53 -27.88
CA SER A 187 -10.08 5.40 -28.39
C SER A 187 -8.67 5.24 -27.81
N ALA A 188 -8.31 6.01 -26.77
CA ALA A 188 -7.08 5.75 -26.03
C ALA A 188 -7.13 4.34 -25.40
N LYS A 189 -6.02 3.61 -25.53
CA LYS A 189 -5.84 2.28 -24.93
C LYS A 189 -4.96 2.41 -23.70
N GLY A 190 -5.17 1.51 -22.75
CA GLY A 190 -4.39 1.48 -21.53
C GLY A 190 -4.61 0.18 -20.77
N VAL A 191 -3.88 0.07 -19.67
CA VAL A 191 -3.93 -1.05 -18.73
C VAL A 191 -4.63 -0.57 -17.46
N VAL A 192 -5.58 -1.36 -16.97
CA VAL A 192 -6.21 -1.12 -15.67
C VAL A 192 -5.20 -1.43 -14.57
N VAL A 193 -4.89 -0.44 -13.75
CA VAL A 193 -3.93 -0.55 -12.64
C VAL A 193 -4.60 -0.46 -11.27
N GLY A 194 -5.82 0.03 -11.21
CA GLY A 194 -6.60 0.09 -9.97
C GLY A 194 -8.08 -0.03 -10.24
N ILE A 195 -8.77 -0.78 -9.39
CA ILE A 195 -10.22 -0.87 -9.39
C ILE A 195 -10.73 -0.42 -8.03
N ASN A 196 -11.55 0.62 -8.05
CA ASN A 196 -12.31 1.12 -6.93
C ASN A 196 -13.80 0.92 -7.23
N ASP A 197 -14.66 1.02 -6.22
CA ASP A 197 -16.10 0.73 -6.32
C ASP A 197 -16.80 1.40 -7.52
N LYS A 198 -16.46 2.67 -7.82
CA LYS A 198 -17.06 3.45 -8.92
C LYS A 198 -16.07 4.00 -9.93
N LEU A 199 -14.78 3.74 -9.75
CA LEU A 199 -13.71 4.35 -10.53
C LEU A 199 -12.67 3.30 -10.91
N ILE A 200 -12.10 3.43 -12.11
CA ILE A 200 -11.02 2.57 -12.59
C ILE A 200 -9.83 3.47 -12.87
N ASP A 201 -8.70 3.13 -12.27
CA ASP A 201 -7.43 3.77 -12.52
C ASP A 201 -6.76 3.08 -13.72
N VAL A 202 -6.46 3.85 -14.75
CA VAL A 202 -5.94 3.34 -16.03
C VAL A 202 -4.66 4.07 -16.38
N VAL A 203 -3.59 3.32 -16.65
CA VAL A 203 -2.37 3.84 -17.27
C VAL A 203 -2.51 3.71 -18.77
N PHE A 204 -2.46 4.85 -19.47
CA PHE A 204 -2.66 4.90 -20.91
C PHE A 204 -1.35 4.71 -21.67
N ASP A 205 -1.43 4.08 -22.85
CA ASP A 205 -0.30 3.83 -23.75
C ASP A 205 0.34 5.13 -24.28
N THR A 206 -0.37 6.27 -24.19
CA THR A 206 0.05 7.56 -24.74
C THR A 206 -0.25 8.67 -23.74
N ALA A 207 0.71 9.56 -23.53
CA ALA A 207 0.54 10.74 -22.69
C ALA A 207 -0.48 11.70 -23.29
N PHE A 208 -1.28 12.33 -22.42
CA PHE A 208 -2.30 13.32 -22.79
C PHE A 208 -2.41 14.39 -21.72
N ILE A 209 -2.96 15.54 -22.08
CA ILE A 209 -2.92 16.79 -21.26
C ILE A 209 -3.58 16.63 -19.88
N GLY A 210 -4.56 15.74 -19.73
CA GLY A 210 -5.24 15.52 -18.45
C GLY A 210 -4.75 14.30 -17.66
N GLY A 211 -3.66 13.65 -18.08
CA GLY A 211 -3.09 12.52 -17.35
C GLY A 211 -2.13 12.98 -16.25
N THR A 212 -2.06 12.20 -15.17
CA THR A 212 -1.08 12.35 -14.10
C THR A 212 -0.12 11.17 -14.11
N THR A 213 1.16 11.41 -13.84
CA THR A 213 2.15 10.34 -13.67
C THR A 213 2.01 9.71 -12.28
N PRO A 214 2.06 8.37 -12.15
CA PRO A 214 2.04 7.71 -10.84
C PRO A 214 3.29 8.00 -9.98
N VAL A 215 4.35 8.54 -10.59
CA VAL A 215 5.69 8.62 -10.01
C VAL A 215 6.16 10.08 -10.00
N GLU A 216 5.58 10.91 -9.13
CA GLU A 216 6.27 12.10 -8.65
C GLU A 216 5.82 12.43 -7.22
N PRO A 217 6.62 12.11 -6.20
CA PRO A 217 6.46 12.74 -4.90
C PRO A 217 7.00 14.18 -4.99
N MET A 218 6.17 15.15 -4.62
CA MET A 218 6.66 16.46 -4.15
C MET A 218 7.39 16.31 -2.82
#